data_AF-A0A661SVX1-F1
#
_entry.id   AF-A0A661SVX1-F1
#
_cell.length_a   1.000
_cell.length_b   1.000
_cell.length_c   1.000
_cell.angle_alpha   90.00
_cell.angle_beta   90.00
_cell.angle_gamma   90.00
#
_symmetry.space_group_name_H-M   'P 1'
#
loop_
_entity.id
_entity.type
_entity.pdbx_description
1 polymer ?
#
loop_
_entity_poly.entity_id
_entity_poly.type
_entity_poly.pdbx_seq_one_letter_code
_entity_poly.pdbx_strand_id
1 'polypeptide(L)'
;VRTGLRDRMKHASPNSAHAEAFAAGALHVRLGGPVRYADGLREKPWLGREFPDPGPEQVHVAVRLIRAAAWVSMAVSLVVLWKMGPLPAG
;
A
#
# COMPACT_ATOMS: atom_id res chain seq x y z
N VAL A 1 1.55 10.47 -0.91
CA VAL A 1 2.90 10.30 -1.51
C VAL A 1 4.03 10.63 -0.53
N ARG A 2 4.05 11.79 0.13
CA ARG A 2 5.10 12.19 1.10
C ARG A 2 5.34 11.14 2.19
N THR A 3 4.29 10.64 2.84
CA THR A 3 4.38 9.56 3.86
C THR A 3 4.99 8.29 3.28
N GLY A 4 4.52 7.85 2.10
CA GLY A 4 5.08 6.70 1.39
C GLY A 4 6.58 6.83 1.13
N LEU A 5 7.00 7.97 0.58
CA LEU A 5 8.42 8.18 0.30
C LEU A 5 9.28 8.24 1.58
N ARG A 6 8.78 8.88 2.63
CA ARG A 6 9.47 9.03 3.92
C ARG A 6 9.57 7.69 4.67
N ASP A 7 8.52 6.88 4.66
CA ASP A 7 8.37 5.75 5.57
C ASP A 7 8.62 4.38 4.93
N ARG A 8 8.67 4.28 3.59
CA ARG A 8 8.87 3.01 2.85
C ARG A 8 10.13 2.23 3.21
N MET A 9 11.13 2.86 3.82
CA MET A 9 12.39 2.21 4.22
C MET A 9 12.44 1.83 5.70
N LYS A 10 11.38 2.12 6.47
CA LYS A 10 11.38 1.90 7.92
C LYS A 10 11.22 0.44 8.30
N HIS A 11 10.45 -0.34 7.52
CA HIS A 11 10.22 -1.75 7.84
C HIS A 11 11.38 -2.62 7.32
N ALA A 12 11.79 -3.61 8.12
CA ALA A 12 12.82 -4.58 7.72
C ALA A 12 12.41 -5.44 6.50
N SER A 13 11.10 -5.55 6.23
CA SER A 13 10.59 -6.23 5.04
C SER A 13 10.60 -5.27 3.84
N PRO A 14 11.43 -5.53 2.80
CA PRO A 14 11.46 -4.71 1.60
C PRO A 14 10.15 -4.78 0.80
N ASN A 15 9.35 -5.85 0.97
CA ASN A 15 8.10 -6.04 0.25
C ASN A 15 6.86 -5.43 0.94
N SER A 16 6.87 -5.24 2.26
CA SER A 16 5.69 -4.74 2.99
C SER A 16 5.71 -3.22 3.18
N ALA A 17 6.88 -2.66 3.48
CA ALA A 17 6.99 -1.27 3.92
C ALA A 17 6.51 -0.25 2.87
N HIS A 18 6.73 -0.54 1.60
CA HIS A 18 6.40 0.37 0.50
C HIS A 18 4.89 0.55 0.37
N ALA A 19 4.16 -0.53 0.12
CA ALA A 19 2.71 -0.47 -0.06
C ALA A 19 2.00 0.08 1.19
N GLU A 20 2.42 -0.36 2.38
CA GLU A 20 1.85 0.09 3.65
C GLU A 20 2.12 1.58 3.92
N ALA A 21 3.30 2.10 3.62
CA ALA A 21 3.61 3.52 3.81
C ALA A 21 2.81 4.43 2.86
N PHE A 22 2.57 3.97 1.62
CA PHE A 22 1.70 4.68 0.70
C PHE A 22 0.23 4.61 1.14
N ALA A 23 -0.23 3.44 1.63
CA ALA A 23 -1.58 3.28 2.17
C ALA A 23 -1.82 4.16 3.41
N ALA A 24 -0.88 4.18 4.36
CA ALA A 24 -0.93 5.05 5.54
C ALA A 24 -1.13 6.53 5.15
N GLY A 25 -0.37 6.99 4.15
CA GLY A 25 -0.51 8.35 3.62
C GLY A 25 -1.80 8.59 2.82
N ALA A 26 -2.30 7.61 2.06
CA ALA A 26 -3.51 7.75 1.26
C ALA A 26 -4.78 7.70 2.11
N LEU A 27 -4.78 6.90 3.17
CA LEU A 27 -5.89 6.71 4.09
C LEU A 27 -5.87 7.69 5.28
N HIS A 28 -4.80 8.47 5.43
CA HIS A 28 -4.54 9.35 6.59
C HIS A 28 -4.64 8.59 7.92
N VAL A 29 -3.96 7.45 8.01
CA VAL A 29 -3.88 6.64 9.22
C VAL A 29 -2.46 6.20 9.49
N ARG A 30 -2.17 5.87 10.75
CA ARG A 30 -0.93 5.19 11.11
C ARG A 30 -1.09 3.67 10.98
N LEU A 31 -0.05 3.03 10.47
CA LEU A 31 0.02 1.57 10.32
C LEU A 31 1.34 1.05 10.94
N GLY A 32 1.37 -0.25 11.23
CA GLY A 32 2.49 -0.89 11.91
C GLY A 32 2.43 -0.68 13.42
N GLY A 33 3.54 -0.21 14.00
CA GLY A 33 3.64 -0.01 15.45
C GLY A 33 3.90 -1.29 16.25
N PRO A 34 4.14 -1.19 17.57
CA PRO A 34 4.49 -2.32 18.41
C PRO A 34 3.43 -3.43 18.33
N VAL A 35 3.87 -4.67 18.10
CA VAL A 35 2.99 -5.85 18.02
C VAL A 35 3.32 -6.77 19.18
N ARG A 36 2.30 -7.18 19.91
CA ARG A 36 2.43 -8.17 20.98
C ARG A 36 2.26 -9.58 20.40
N TYR A 37 3.32 -10.37 20.51
CA TYR A 37 3.35 -11.79 20.19
C TYR A 37 3.31 -12.62 21.48
N ALA A 38 3.17 -13.94 21.34
CA ALA A 38 3.19 -14.85 22.49
C ALA A 38 4.52 -14.83 23.24
N ASP A 39 5.63 -14.58 22.53
CA ASP A 39 7.00 -14.49 23.07
C ASP A 39 7.37 -13.10 23.59
N GLY A 40 6.52 -12.09 23.42
CA GLY A 40 6.74 -10.74 23.94
C GLY A 40 6.29 -9.61 23.01
N LEU A 41 6.61 -8.38 23.40
CA LEU A 41 6.37 -7.17 22.59
C LEU A 41 7.50 -7.01 21.58
N ARG A 42 7.17 -6.90 20.30
CA ARG A 42 8.11 -6.54 19.24
C ARG A 42 7.86 -5.11 18.78
N GLU A 43 8.86 -4.27 18.99
CA GLU A 43 8.87 -2.91 18.46
C GLU A 43 8.91 -2.94 16.94
N LYS A 44 7.89 -2.36 16.29
CA LYS A 44 7.89 -2.09 14.85
C LYS A 44 7.67 -0.59 14.64
N PRO A 45 8.26 -0.02 13.58
CA PRO A 45 8.09 1.39 13.30
C PRO A 45 6.64 1.71 12.94
N TRP A 46 6.21 2.90 13.34
CA TRP A 46 4.97 3.51 12.84
C TRP A 46 5.20 4.13 11.46
N LEU A 47 4.36 3.75 10.51
CA LEU A 47 4.21 4.40 9.21
C LEU A 47 3.07 5.41 9.34
N GLY A 48 3.29 6.66 8.91
CA GLY A 48 2.30 7.73 9.09
C GLY A 48 2.02 8.08 10.55
N ARG A 49 3.04 8.06 11.41
CA ARG A 49 2.95 8.27 12.87
C ARG A 49 2.11 9.49 13.29
N GLU A 50 2.09 10.53 12.47
CA GLU A 50 1.32 11.76 12.68
C GLU A 50 -0.19 11.60 12.56
N PHE A 51 -0.65 10.49 11.98
CA PHE A 51 -2.07 10.21 11.72
C PHE A 51 -2.71 9.40 12.86
N PRO A 52 -4.05 9.43 12.99
CA PRO A 52 -4.78 8.62 13.96
C PRO A 52 -4.75 7.12 13.62
N ASP A 53 -5.18 6.30 14.57
CA ASP A 53 -5.45 4.88 14.33
C ASP A 53 -6.59 4.70 13.31
N PRO A 54 -6.55 3.65 12.48
CA PRO A 54 -7.61 3.37 11.52
C PRO A 54 -8.92 3.01 12.22
N GLY A 55 -10.02 3.58 11.73
CA GLY A 55 -11.37 3.19 12.09
C GLY A 55 -12.01 2.27 11.02
N PRO A 56 -13.25 1.80 11.28
CA PRO A 56 -13.98 0.97 10.32
C PRO A 56 -14.20 1.64 8.95
N GLU A 57 -14.32 2.96 8.91
CA GLU A 57 -14.52 3.73 7.68
C GLU A 57 -13.33 3.58 6.71
N GLN A 58 -12.10 3.51 7.24
CA GLN A 58 -10.90 3.34 6.44
C GLN A 58 -10.83 1.99 5.73
N VAL A 59 -11.56 0.97 6.19
CA VAL A 59 -11.70 -0.30 5.45
C VAL A 59 -12.39 -0.05 4.11
N HIS A 60 -13.49 0.72 4.11
CA HIS A 60 -14.20 1.05 2.88
C HIS A 60 -13.36 1.95 1.96
N VAL A 61 -12.62 2.90 2.53
CA VAL A 61 -11.68 3.74 1.76
C VAL A 61 -10.58 2.88 1.13
N ALA A 62 -10.00 1.94 1.88
CA ALA A 62 -8.96 1.03 1.39
C ALA A 62 -9.47 0.15 0.25
N VAL A 63 -10.69 -0.40 0.36
CA VAL A 63 -11.32 -1.18 -0.71
C VAL A 63 -11.52 -0.32 -1.97
N ARG A 64 -12.00 0.93 -1.83
CA ARG A 64 -12.13 1.85 -2.96
C ARG A 64 -10.78 2.14 -3.62
N LEU A 65 -9.73 2.35 -2.82
CA LEU A 65 -8.38 2.61 -3.30
C LEU A 65 -7.83 1.42 -4.11
N ILE A 66 -7.97 0.20 -3.61
CA ILE A 66 -7.52 -1.02 -4.30
C ILE A 66 -8.30 -1.22 -5.60
N ARG A 67 -9.63 -1.01 -5.59
CA ARG A 67 -10.45 -1.11 -6.80
C ARG A 67 -10.03 -0.08 -7.85
N ALA A 68 -9.76 1.15 -7.45
CA ALA A 68 -9.27 2.19 -8.36
C ALA A 68 -7.91 1.80 -8.96
N ALA A 69 -6.97 1.31 -8.13
CA ALA A 69 -5.68 0.84 -8.60
C ALA A 69 -5.80 -0.34 -9.59
N ALA A 70 -6.71 -1.28 -9.33
CA ALA A 70 -6.98 -2.40 -10.24
C ALA A 70 -7.52 -1.93 -11.60
N TRP A 71 -8.48 -0.99 -11.62
CA TRP A 71 -8.99 -0.43 -12.87
C TRP A 71 -7.93 0.33 -13.66
N VAL A 72 -7.09 1.12 -12.98
CA VAL A 72 -5.96 1.82 -13.62
C VAL A 72 -4.97 0.81 -14.20
N SER A 73 -4.61 -0.23 -13.45
CA SER A 73 -3.70 -1.27 -13.93
C SER A 73 -4.28 -1.99 -15.15
N MET A 74 -5.56 -2.33 -15.12
CA MET A 74 -6.25 -2.97 -16.25
C MET A 74 -6.20 -2.08 -17.50
N ALA A 75 -6.56 -0.80 -17.36
CA ALA A 75 -6.56 0.15 -18.46
C ALA A 75 -5.16 0.32 -19.08
N VAL A 76 -4.12 0.47 -18.23
CA VAL A 76 -2.73 0.57 -18.69
C VAL A 76 -2.30 -0.70 -19.43
N SER A 77 -2.59 -1.88 -18.89
CA SER A 77 -2.29 -3.15 -19.56
C SER A 77 -2.95 -3.27 -20.93
N LEU A 78 -4.23 -2.86 -21.05
CA LEU A 78 -4.93 -2.85 -22.33
C LEU A 78 -4.30 -1.88 -23.33
N VAL A 79 -3.87 -0.69 -22.89
CA VAL A 79 -3.15 0.26 -23.76
C VAL A 79 -1.82 -0.31 -24.22
N VAL A 80 -1.05 -0.97 -23.34
CA VAL A 80 0.22 -1.62 -23.70
C VAL A 80 -0.01 -2.72 -24.73
N LEU A 81 -0.97 -3.61 -24.48
CA LEU A 81 -1.32 -4.69 -25.41
C LEU A 81 -1.76 -4.15 -26.78
N TRP A 82 -2.60 -3.11 -26.78
CA TRP A 82 -3.02 -2.46 -28.02
C TRP A 82 -1.83 -1.90 -28.82
N LYS A 83 -0.80 -1.37 -28.13
CA LYS A 83 0.42 -0.85 -28.75
C LYS A 83 1.36 -1.94 -29.27
N MET A 84 1.37 -3.13 -28.67
CA MET A 84 2.26 -4.22 -29.09
C MET A 84 1.80 -4.93 -30.38
N GLY A 85 0.56 -4.69 -30.84
CA GLY A 85 0.00 -5.36 -32.01
C GLY A 85 -0.34 -6.83 -31.73
N PRO A 86 -0.96 -7.54 -32.70
CA PRO A 86 -1.25 -8.97 -32.53
C PRO A 86 0.06 -9.77 -32.38
N LEU A 87 0.07 -10.73 -31.45
CA LEU A 87 1.17 -11.68 -31.31
C LEU A 87 1.39 -12.38 -32.66
N PRO A 88 2.65 -12.62 -33.07
CA PRO A 88 2.91 -13.33 -34.31
C PRO A 88 2.19 -14.68 -34.27
N ALA A 89 1.32 -14.92 -35.25
CA ALA A 89 0.74 -16.24 -35.46
C ALA A 89 1.89 -17.15 -35.88
N GLY A 90 2.28 -18.06 -34.97
CA GLY A 90 3.20 -19.15 -35.29
C GLY A 90 2.56 -20.17 -36.21
#